data_AF-B0LB75-F1
#
_entry.id   AF-B0LB75-F1
#
_cell.length_a   1.000
_cell.length_b   1.000
_cell.length_c   1.000
_cell.angle_alpha   90.00
_cell.angle_beta   90.00
_cell.angle_gamma   90.00
#
_symmetry.space_group_name_H-M   'P 1'
#
loop_
_entity.id
_entity.type
_entity.pdbx_description
1 polymer ?
#
loop_
_entity_poly.entity_id
_entity_poly.type
_entity_poly.pdbx_seq_one_letter_code
_entity_poly.pdbx_strand_id
1 'polypeptide(L)'
;GKTTTIGKLAYKYKEMGKSVMLVACDTFRAAASKQLNIWAENSDCLIVTGEHGSDSPSVAYRAVSQAIKDNVDVVLIDTAGRLQNNVNLMEKLSKIYRTIKK
;
A
#
# COMPACT_ATOMS: atom_id res chain seq x y z
N GLY A 1 -8.64 13.41 -1.31
CA GLY A 1 -9.06 12.02 -1.07
C GLY A 1 -8.09 11.02 -1.65
N LYS A 2 -6.92 10.82 -1.03
CA LYS A 2 -5.93 9.82 -1.49
C LYS A 2 -6.46 8.39 -1.33
N THR A 3 -6.91 8.07 -0.12
CA THR A 3 -7.54 6.79 0.24
C THR A 3 -8.69 6.44 -0.71
N THR A 4 -9.58 7.41 -1.00
CA THR A 4 -10.67 7.22 -1.96
C THR A 4 -10.16 6.94 -3.37
N THR A 5 -9.14 7.66 -3.85
CA THR A 5 -8.55 7.40 -5.17
C THR A 5 -7.90 6.02 -5.24
N ILE A 6 -7.17 5.61 -4.20
CA ILE A 6 -6.57 4.28 -4.11
C ILE A 6 -7.65 3.19 -4.14
N GLY A 7 -8.74 3.35 -3.40
CA GLY A 7 -9.87 2.42 -3.45
C GLY A 7 -10.49 2.29 -4.84
N LYS A 8 -10.73 3.42 -5.53
CA LYS A 8 -11.23 3.41 -6.92
C LYS A 8 -10.25 2.74 -7.90
N LEU A 9 -8.95 2.95 -7.73
CA LEU A 9 -7.93 2.30 -8.56
C LEU A 9 -7.87 0.80 -8.29
N ALA A 10 -7.96 0.38 -7.03
CA ALA A 10 -7.97 -1.02 -6.65
C ALA A 10 -9.14 -1.77 -7.30
N TYR A 11 -10.34 -1.20 -7.17
CA TYR A 11 -11.54 -1.72 -7.82
C TYR A 11 -11.34 -1.83 -9.35
N LYS A 12 -10.85 -0.76 -10.00
CA LYS A 12 -10.59 -0.77 -11.44
C LYS A 12 -9.59 -1.86 -11.86
N TYR A 13 -8.49 -2.04 -11.14
CA TYR A 13 -7.51 -3.08 -11.47
C TYR A 13 -8.07 -4.48 -11.23
N LYS A 14 -8.86 -4.67 -10.16
CA LYS A 14 -9.55 -5.93 -9.92
C LYS A 14 -10.51 -6.27 -11.06
N GLU A 15 -11.29 -5.31 -11.56
CA GLU A 15 -12.16 -5.50 -12.74
C GLU A 15 -11.38 -5.89 -14.00
N MET A 16 -10.12 -5.46 -14.10
CA MET A 16 -9.20 -5.88 -15.18
C MET A 16 -8.59 -7.29 -14.95
N GLY A 17 -9.06 -8.03 -13.95
CA GLY A 17 -8.56 -9.36 -13.59
C GLY A 17 -7.20 -9.35 -12.92
N LYS A 18 -6.73 -8.20 -12.42
CA LYS A 18 -5.44 -8.08 -11.73
C LYS A 18 -5.56 -8.44 -10.26
N SER A 19 -4.53 -9.11 -9.74
CA SER A 19 -4.35 -9.27 -8.30
C SER A 19 -3.85 -7.95 -7.70
N VAL A 20 -4.53 -7.46 -6.67
CA VAL A 20 -4.27 -6.13 -6.09
C VAL A 20 -4.03 -6.26 -4.59
N MET A 21 -2.99 -5.57 -4.11
CA MET A 21 -2.70 -5.41 -2.69
C MET A 21 -2.70 -3.93 -2.30
N LEU A 22 -3.53 -3.59 -1.32
CA LEU A 22 -3.57 -2.28 -0.67
C LEU A 22 -2.63 -2.27 0.53
N VAL A 23 -1.97 -1.13 0.79
CA VAL A 23 -1.03 -0.99 1.92
C VAL A 23 -1.35 0.28 2.70
N ALA A 24 -1.70 0.13 3.98
CA ALA A 24 -2.00 1.25 4.87
C ALA A 24 -0.72 1.75 5.55
N CYS A 25 -0.07 2.76 4.95
CA CYS A 25 1.12 3.40 5.51
C CYS A 25 0.82 4.67 6.32
N ASP A 26 -0.43 5.11 6.41
CA ASP A 26 -0.85 6.16 7.36
C ASP A 26 -1.08 5.58 8.77
N THR A 27 0.00 5.12 9.41
CA THR A 27 -0.01 4.32 10.65
C THR A 27 -0.46 5.08 11.90
N PHE A 28 -0.45 6.41 11.86
CA PHE A 28 -0.90 7.26 12.96
C PHE A 28 -2.40 7.59 12.89
N ARG A 29 -3.03 7.44 11.73
CA ARG A 29 -4.44 7.78 11.53
C ARG A 29 -5.28 6.52 11.41
N ALA A 30 -5.70 5.98 12.55
CA ALA A 30 -6.53 4.77 12.61
C ALA A 30 -7.78 4.82 11.70
N ALA A 31 -8.42 5.99 11.60
CA ALA A 31 -9.56 6.20 10.70
C ALA A 31 -9.21 6.02 9.22
N ALA A 32 -8.00 6.40 8.79
CA ALA A 32 -7.54 6.23 7.41
C ALA A 32 -7.31 4.74 7.11
N SER A 33 -6.67 3.99 8.02
CA SER A 33 -6.51 2.54 7.89
C SER A 33 -7.85 1.81 7.83
N LYS A 34 -8.80 2.17 8.71
CA LYS A 34 -10.16 1.61 8.69
C LYS A 34 -10.88 1.91 7.38
N GLN A 35 -10.75 3.12 6.85
CA GLN A 35 -11.33 3.49 5.56
C GLN A 35 -10.72 2.68 4.41
N LEU A 36 -9.41 2.47 4.41
CA LEU A 36 -8.74 1.65 3.38
C LEU A 36 -9.16 0.18 3.46
N ASN A 37 -9.38 -0.34 4.67
CA ASN A 37 -9.86 -1.71 4.88
C ASN A 37 -11.24 -1.94 4.25
N ILE A 38 -12.17 -0.99 4.42
CA ILE A 38 -13.49 -1.05 3.77
C ILE A 38 -13.35 -1.09 2.23
N TRP A 39 -12.40 -0.34 1.67
CA TRP A 39 -12.13 -0.40 0.22
C TRP A 39 -11.55 -1.74 -0.22
N ALA A 40 -10.68 -2.34 0.60
CA ALA A 40 -10.12 -3.67 0.34
C ALA A 40 -11.22 -4.74 0.30
N GLU A 41 -12.07 -4.76 1.32
CA GLU A 41 -13.22 -5.67 1.44
C GLU A 41 -14.18 -5.52 0.26
N ASN A 42 -14.57 -4.29 -0.07
CA ASN A 42 -15.50 -4.02 -1.18
C ASN A 42 -14.93 -4.36 -2.56
N SER A 43 -13.60 -4.33 -2.71
CA SER A 43 -12.92 -4.59 -3.99
C SER A 43 -12.30 -5.98 -4.07
N ASP A 44 -12.54 -6.85 -3.08
CA ASP A 44 -11.90 -8.17 -2.97
C ASP A 44 -10.38 -8.12 -3.19
N CYS A 45 -9.73 -7.16 -2.53
CA CYS A 45 -8.28 -6.91 -2.63
C CYS A 45 -7.59 -7.30 -1.32
N LEU A 46 -6.35 -7.78 -1.43
CA LEU A 46 -5.52 -8.00 -0.24
C LEU A 46 -5.21 -6.66 0.42
N ILE A 47 -5.06 -6.65 1.74
CA ILE A 47 -4.61 -5.46 2.48
C ILE A 47 -3.53 -5.81 3.48
N VAL A 48 -2.51 -4.96 3.54
CA VAL A 48 -1.47 -4.97 4.57
C VAL A 48 -1.58 -3.71 5.42
N THR A 49 -1.81 -3.88 6.70
CA THR A 49 -1.81 -2.81 7.70
C THR A 49 -0.59 -2.93 8.61
N GLY A 50 -0.07 -1.80 9.07
CA GLY A 50 0.84 -1.74 10.21
C GLY A 50 0.06 -1.61 11.52
N GLU A 51 0.74 -1.89 12.64
CA GLU A 51 0.23 -1.51 13.96
C GLU A 51 0.20 0.01 14.10
N HIS A 52 -0.61 0.53 15.03
CA HIS A 52 -0.67 1.96 15.28
C HIS A 52 0.72 2.51 15.65
N GLY A 53 1.14 3.59 14.99
CA GLY A 53 2.46 4.18 15.19
C GLY A 53 3.64 3.41 14.57
N SER A 54 3.38 2.35 13.81
CA SER A 54 4.44 1.63 13.08
C SER A 54 5.18 2.53 12.08
N ASP A 55 6.45 2.21 11.82
CA ASP A 55 7.25 2.85 10.77
C ASP A 55 6.67 2.54 9.38
N SER A 56 6.08 3.55 8.73
CA SER A 56 5.48 3.43 7.39
C SER A 56 6.42 2.83 6.32
N PRO A 57 7.71 3.23 6.23
CA PRO A 57 8.70 2.56 5.37
C PRO A 57 8.80 1.05 5.58
N SER A 58 8.77 0.59 6.83
CA SER A 58 8.87 -0.84 7.15
C SER A 58 7.60 -1.61 6.78
N VAL A 59 6.42 -1.00 6.99
CA VAL A 59 5.13 -1.56 6.54
C VAL A 59 5.11 -1.73 5.01
N ALA A 60 5.50 -0.67 4.28
CA ALA A 60 5.58 -0.70 2.82
C ALA A 60 6.56 -1.76 2.31
N TYR A 61 7.76 -1.82 2.91
CA TYR A 61 8.79 -2.79 2.53
C TYR A 61 8.30 -4.24 2.67
N ARG A 62 7.67 -4.56 3.81
CA ARG A 62 7.09 -5.89 4.07
C ARG A 62 6.00 -6.22 3.05
N ALA A 63 5.09 -5.27 2.80
CA ALA A 63 4.00 -5.48 1.86
C ALA A 63 4.49 -5.74 0.42
N VAL A 64 5.42 -4.93 -0.07
CA VAL A 64 6.00 -5.12 -1.41
C VAL A 64 6.78 -6.43 -1.50
N SER A 65 7.55 -6.78 -0.47
CA SER A 65 8.28 -8.05 -0.44
C SER A 65 7.34 -9.26 -0.47
N GLN A 66 6.20 -9.17 0.22
CA GLN A 66 5.17 -10.20 0.18
C GLN A 66 4.50 -10.26 -1.21
N ALA A 67 4.12 -9.10 -1.77
CA ALA A 67 3.52 -9.00 -3.09
C ALA A 67 4.38 -9.63 -4.19
N ILE A 68 5.72 -9.47 -4.13
CA ILE A 68 6.64 -10.10 -5.08
C ILE A 68 6.60 -11.63 -4.94
N LYS A 69 6.64 -12.15 -3.72
CA LYS A 69 6.59 -13.60 -3.46
C LYS A 69 5.27 -14.20 -3.93
N ASP A 70 4.18 -13.46 -3.74
CA ASP A 70 2.83 -13.89 -4.10
C ASP A 70 2.46 -13.58 -5.56
N ASN A 71 3.39 -13.03 -6.35
CA ASN A 71 3.18 -12.60 -7.74
C ASN A 71 1.98 -11.66 -7.92
N VAL A 72 1.78 -10.73 -6.98
CA VAL A 72 0.72 -9.72 -7.05
C VAL A 72 1.03 -8.71 -8.16
N ASP A 73 0.05 -8.47 -9.05
CA ASP A 73 0.18 -7.58 -10.20
C ASP A 73 0.33 -6.11 -9.80
N VAL A 74 -0.45 -5.65 -8.81
CA VAL A 74 -0.54 -4.22 -8.44
C VAL A 74 -0.47 -4.03 -6.93
N VAL A 75 0.43 -3.17 -6.48
CA VAL A 75 0.52 -2.72 -5.08
C VAL A 75 0.20 -1.23 -5.01
N LEU A 76 -0.79 -0.86 -4.20
CA LEU A 76 -1.19 0.54 -3.96
C LEU A 76 -0.93 0.91 -2.50
N ILE A 77 -0.03 1.88 -2.30
CA ILE A 77 0.41 2.31 -0.96
C ILE A 77 -0.26 3.63 -0.59
N ASP A 78 -1.13 3.62 0.43
CA ASP A 78 -1.74 4.85 0.97
C ASP A 78 -0.85 5.46 2.05
N THR A 79 -0.38 6.68 1.81
CA THR A 79 0.58 7.38 2.67
C THR A 79 -0.04 8.55 3.41
N ALA A 80 0.58 8.94 4.53
CA ALA A 80 0.22 10.16 5.23
C ALA A 80 0.32 11.40 4.32
N GLY A 81 -0.49 12.43 4.60
CA GLY A 81 -0.75 13.56 3.70
C GLY A 81 0.38 14.56 3.42
N ARG A 82 1.65 14.25 3.69
CA ARG A 82 2.79 15.14 3.41
C ARG A 82 3.98 14.33 2.87
N LEU A 83 4.26 14.48 1.58
CA LEU A 83 5.37 13.80 0.90
C LEU A 83 6.74 14.20 1.47
N GLN A 84 6.86 15.43 1.97
CA GLN A 84 8.10 15.98 2.53
C GLN A 84 8.62 15.22 3.76
N ASN A 85 7.75 14.48 4.46
CA ASN A 85 8.13 13.67 5.63
C ASN A 85 8.42 12.19 5.27
N ASN A 86 8.38 11.81 3.99
CA ASN A 86 8.45 10.41 3.55
C ASN A 86 9.71 10.06 2.74
N VAL A 87 10.80 10.83 2.86
CA VAL A 87 12.07 10.58 2.15
C VAL A 87 12.58 9.14 2.41
N ASN A 88 12.59 8.71 3.68
CA ASN A 88 13.00 7.37 4.08
C ASN A 88 12.13 6.26 3.43
N LEU A 89 10.81 6.47 3.33
CA LEU A 89 9.91 5.54 2.64
C LEU A 89 10.30 5.41 1.16
N MET A 90 10.49 6.55 0.49
CA MET A 90 10.84 6.56 -0.94
C MET A 90 12.22 5.94 -1.20
N GLU A 91 13.18 6.13 -0.31
CA GLU A 91 14.51 5.50 -0.39
C GLU A 91 14.42 3.97 -0.24
N LYS A 92 13.69 3.46 0.77
CA LYS A 92 13.49 2.01 0.95
C LYS A 92 12.77 1.38 -0.26
N LEU A 93 11.73 2.03 -0.78
CA LEU A 93 11.02 1.57 -1.98
C LEU A 93 11.91 1.60 -3.23
N SER A 94 12.71 2.65 -3.40
CA SER A 94 13.67 2.75 -4.50
C SER A 94 14.72 1.63 -4.45
N LYS A 95 15.15 1.24 -3.25
CA LYS A 95 16.07 0.11 -3.06
C LYS A 95 15.44 -1.20 -3.53
N ILE A 96 14.19 -1.48 -3.16
CA ILE A 96 13.45 -2.66 -3.65
C ILE A 96 13.37 -2.64 -5.17
N TYR A 97 12.95 -1.52 -5.76
CA TYR A 97 12.85 -1.38 -7.21
C TYR A 97 14.16 -1.70 -7.93
N ARG A 98 15.29 -1.21 -7.41
CA ARG A 98 16.64 -1.49 -7.95
C ARG A 98 17.03 -2.96 -7.84
N THR A 99 16.61 -3.65 -6.78
CA THR A 99 16.89 -5.08 -6.58
C THR A 99 16.08 -5.96 -7.54
N ILE A 100 14.81 -5.63 -7.78
CA ILE A 100 13.95 -6.40 -8.71
C ILE A 100 14.39 -6.25 -10.16
N LYS A 101 14.93 -5.09 -10.53
CA LYS A 101 15.39 -4.79 -11.90
C LYS A 101 16.74 -5.43 -12.27
N LYS A 102 17.47 -6.00 -11.31
CA LYS A 102 18.70 -6.76 -11.57
C LYS A 102 18.35 -8.18 -11.97
#